data_AF-A0A6A7LBN3-F1
#
_entry.id   AF-A0A6A7LBN3-F1
#
_cell.length_a   1.000
_cell.length_b   1.000
_cell.length_c   1.000
_cell.angle_alpha   90.00
_cell.angle_beta   90.00
_cell.angle_gamma   90.00
#
_symmetry.space_group_name_H-M   'P 1'
#
loop_
_entity.id
_entity.type
_entity.pdbx_description
1 polymer ?
#
loop_
_entity_poly.entity_id
_entity_poly.type
_entity_poly.pdbx_seq_one_letter_code
_entity_poly.pdbx_strand_id
1 'polypeptide(L)'
;MSSDIQGIVTTFLRNKRISEFNEWRLKNLTLKLKLDGIDLSGLDLSGVFLNGASCVGSNFCKTNLSRANLVQSDLSMANFEKSNLNSALVMYSDLSRCNLSRADLTGTNLMWSNLSHSDLSYCIIAKTILVESNLSQANFTGVDMSTAFLKYAKMDNNLKNMAV
;
A
#
# COMPACT_ATOMS: atom_id res chain seq x y z
N MET A 1 -19.48 15.51 13.98
CA MET A 1 -18.18 16.03 13.51
C MET A 1 -17.30 14.95 12.88
N SER A 2 -17.06 13.77 13.48
CA SER A 2 -16.23 12.73 12.83
C SER A 2 -16.90 12.03 11.64
N SER A 3 -18.23 11.84 11.68
CA SER A 3 -19.02 11.25 10.60
C SER A 3 -19.02 12.07 9.31
N ASP A 4 -19.07 13.40 9.44
CA ASP A 4 -19.20 14.31 8.29
C ASP A 4 -17.90 14.37 7.49
N ILE A 5 -16.77 14.35 8.17
CA ILE A 5 -15.44 14.37 7.54
C ILE A 5 -15.19 13.09 6.74
N GLN A 6 -15.58 11.93 7.27
CA GLN A 6 -15.44 10.66 6.57
C GLN A 6 -16.32 10.62 5.29
N GLY A 7 -17.54 11.15 5.38
CA GLY A 7 -18.42 11.31 4.21
C GLY A 7 -17.84 12.24 3.14
N ILE A 8 -17.28 13.39 3.55
CA ILE A 8 -16.64 14.35 2.63
C ILE A 8 -15.44 13.70 1.92
N VAL A 9 -14.58 13.01 2.67
CA VAL A 9 -13.38 12.38 2.11
C VAL A 9 -13.75 11.26 1.14
N THR A 10 -14.64 10.36 1.53
CA THR A 10 -15.08 9.28 0.63
C THR A 10 -15.75 9.82 -0.62
N THR A 11 -16.46 10.95 -0.53
CA THR A 11 -17.03 11.64 -1.69
C THR A 11 -15.94 12.15 -2.64
N PHE A 12 -14.87 12.79 -2.16
CA PHE A 12 -13.77 13.21 -3.03
C PHE A 12 -13.14 12.03 -3.76
N LEU A 13 -12.81 10.96 -3.03
CA LEU A 13 -12.13 9.78 -3.58
C LEU A 13 -13.00 9.08 -4.62
N ARG A 14 -14.29 8.84 -4.32
CA ARG A 14 -15.22 8.16 -5.24
C ARG A 14 -15.55 8.99 -6.48
N ASN A 15 -15.57 10.32 -6.35
CA ASN A 15 -15.79 11.23 -7.47
C ASN A 15 -14.48 11.58 -8.21
N LYS A 16 -13.37 10.89 -7.92
CA LYS A 16 -12.06 11.07 -8.59
C LYS A 16 -11.51 12.49 -8.48
N ARG A 17 -11.87 13.24 -7.42
CA ARG A 17 -11.40 14.61 -7.15
C ARG A 17 -10.09 14.59 -6.36
N ILE A 18 -9.07 13.94 -6.90
CA ILE A 18 -7.81 13.66 -6.17
C ILE A 18 -7.05 14.95 -5.83
N SER A 19 -7.00 15.92 -6.74
CA SER A 19 -6.34 17.21 -6.45
C SER A 19 -6.99 17.94 -5.28
N GLU A 20 -8.32 17.99 -5.26
CA GLU A 20 -9.07 18.67 -4.18
C GLU A 20 -8.95 17.92 -2.86
N PHE A 21 -8.98 16.58 -2.90
CA PHE A 21 -8.70 15.77 -1.74
C PHE A 21 -7.29 16.05 -1.20
N ASN A 22 -6.28 16.11 -2.06
CA ASN A 22 -4.89 16.36 -1.66
C ASN A 22 -4.73 17.77 -1.08
N GLU A 23 -5.35 18.80 -1.66
CA GLU A 23 -5.37 20.16 -1.09
C GLU A 23 -6.00 20.18 0.30
N TRP A 24 -7.13 19.50 0.46
CA TRP A 24 -7.79 19.36 1.76
C TRP A 24 -6.89 18.59 2.74
N ARG A 25 -6.27 17.49 2.32
CA ARG A 25 -5.39 16.66 3.17
C ARG A 25 -4.19 17.48 3.68
N LEU A 26 -3.57 18.28 2.82
CA LEU A 26 -2.45 19.16 3.18
C LEU A 26 -2.83 20.21 4.24
N LYS A 27 -4.09 20.67 4.24
CA LYS A 27 -4.63 21.57 5.28
C LYS A 27 -5.04 20.85 6.56
N ASN A 28 -5.14 19.52 6.54
CA ASN A 28 -5.67 18.70 7.63
C ASN A 28 -4.69 17.58 8.03
N LEU A 29 -3.37 17.82 7.99
CA LEU A 29 -2.34 16.80 8.17
C LEU A 29 -2.45 16.01 9.49
N THR A 30 -2.87 16.67 10.57
CA THR A 30 -3.03 16.09 11.91
C THR A 30 -4.28 15.24 12.09
N LEU A 31 -5.24 15.33 11.17
CA LEU A 31 -6.44 14.52 11.23
C LEU A 31 -6.09 13.06 10.93
N LYS A 32 -6.44 12.16 11.85
CA LYS A 32 -6.39 10.72 11.60
C LYS A 32 -7.56 10.32 10.72
N LEU A 33 -7.28 10.10 9.45
CA LEU A 33 -8.29 9.70 8.47
C LEU A 33 -8.65 8.22 8.69
N LYS A 34 -9.95 7.93 8.88
CA LYS A 34 -10.45 6.55 8.99
C LYS A 34 -11.22 6.18 7.73
N LEU A 35 -10.71 5.18 7.03
CA LEU A 35 -11.26 4.59 5.80
C LEU A 35 -11.37 3.07 5.95
N ASP A 36 -11.43 2.55 7.17
CA ASP A 36 -11.48 1.10 7.40
C ASP A 36 -12.67 0.45 6.69
N GLY A 37 -12.43 -0.67 6.02
CA GLY A 37 -13.43 -1.47 5.33
C GLY A 37 -14.10 -0.81 4.12
N ILE A 38 -13.63 0.35 3.65
CA ILE A 38 -14.27 1.00 2.51
C ILE A 38 -13.92 0.33 1.19
N ASP A 39 -14.85 0.39 0.24
CA ASP A 39 -14.60 -0.02 -1.14
C ASP A 39 -14.13 1.17 -1.99
N LEU A 40 -12.91 1.05 -2.51
CA LEU A 40 -12.24 1.94 -3.45
C LEU A 40 -11.74 1.18 -4.69
N SER A 41 -12.24 -0.04 -4.92
CA SER A 41 -11.80 -0.89 -6.02
C SER A 41 -12.04 -0.25 -7.38
N GLY A 42 -11.09 -0.44 -8.30
CA GLY A 42 -11.15 0.05 -9.67
C GLY A 42 -11.06 1.58 -9.83
N LEU A 43 -10.90 2.34 -8.75
CA LEU A 43 -10.76 3.79 -8.84
C LEU A 43 -9.37 4.21 -9.35
N ASP A 44 -9.31 5.40 -9.94
CA ASP A 44 -8.04 6.09 -10.17
C ASP A 44 -7.76 7.04 -9.01
N LEU A 45 -6.84 6.61 -8.14
CA LEU A 45 -6.35 7.34 -6.98
C LEU A 45 -4.85 7.65 -7.13
N SER A 46 -4.36 7.78 -8.38
CA SER A 46 -2.96 8.10 -8.62
C SER A 46 -2.56 9.41 -7.92
N GLY A 47 -1.43 9.39 -7.22
CA GLY A 47 -0.92 10.53 -6.46
C GLY A 47 -1.71 10.91 -5.20
N VAL A 48 -2.67 10.09 -4.73
CA VAL A 48 -3.49 10.39 -3.55
C VAL A 48 -2.66 10.49 -2.26
N PHE A 49 -3.02 11.40 -1.35
CA PHE A 49 -2.37 11.57 -0.04
C PHE A 49 -3.16 10.89 1.08
N LEU A 50 -2.83 9.63 1.35
CA LEU A 50 -3.39 8.80 2.41
C LEU A 50 -2.38 8.54 3.54
N ASN A 51 -1.34 9.38 3.66
CA ASN A 51 -0.34 9.28 4.71
C ASN A 51 -1.00 9.31 6.10
N GLY A 52 -0.65 8.38 6.98
CA GLY A 52 -1.23 8.26 8.32
C GLY A 52 -2.70 7.82 8.37
N ALA A 53 -3.32 7.46 7.24
CA ALA A 53 -4.69 6.98 7.21
C ALA A 53 -4.79 5.56 7.78
N SER A 54 -5.93 5.28 8.41
CA SER A 54 -6.38 3.93 8.74
C SER A 54 -7.24 3.44 7.59
N CYS A 55 -6.82 2.37 6.93
CA CYS A 55 -7.49 1.74 5.80
C CYS A 55 -7.64 0.23 6.06
N VAL A 56 -7.79 -0.17 7.32
CA VAL A 56 -7.82 -1.58 7.74
C VAL A 56 -8.92 -2.32 7.00
N GLY A 57 -8.58 -3.42 6.34
CA GLY A 57 -9.54 -4.25 5.60
C GLY A 57 -10.20 -3.56 4.39
N SER A 58 -9.68 -2.42 3.92
CA SER A 58 -10.25 -1.72 2.77
C SER A 58 -10.01 -2.46 1.46
N ASN A 59 -10.87 -2.23 0.47
CA ASN A 59 -10.75 -2.83 -0.85
C ASN A 59 -10.17 -1.82 -1.87
N PHE A 60 -8.92 -2.07 -2.27
CA PHE A 60 -8.19 -1.38 -3.35
C PHE A 60 -7.96 -2.29 -4.57
N CYS A 61 -8.77 -3.35 -4.73
CA CYS A 61 -8.64 -4.28 -5.85
C CYS A 61 -8.70 -3.51 -7.18
N LYS A 62 -7.71 -3.71 -8.07
CA LYS A 62 -7.59 -3.02 -9.36
C LYS A 62 -7.54 -1.49 -9.30
N THR A 63 -7.28 -0.91 -8.14
CA THR A 63 -7.18 0.55 -7.98
C THR A 63 -5.82 1.04 -8.52
N ASN A 64 -5.81 2.18 -9.20
CA ASN A 64 -4.58 2.87 -9.53
C ASN A 64 -4.15 3.75 -8.34
N LEU A 65 -3.08 3.34 -7.66
CA LEU A 65 -2.41 4.04 -6.56
C LEU A 65 -0.99 4.45 -6.96
N SER A 66 -0.69 4.53 -8.26
CA SER A 66 0.64 4.94 -8.71
C SER A 66 0.99 6.31 -8.12
N ARG A 67 2.22 6.45 -7.60
CA ARG A 67 2.74 7.65 -6.93
C ARG A 67 1.93 8.09 -5.70
N ALA A 68 1.04 7.26 -5.16
CA ALA A 68 0.32 7.58 -3.93
C ALA A 68 1.27 7.74 -2.74
N ASN A 69 0.89 8.60 -1.79
CA ASN A 69 1.56 8.72 -0.51
C ASN A 69 0.73 7.99 0.56
N LEU A 70 1.21 6.84 0.97
CA LEU A 70 0.65 5.94 1.98
C LEU A 70 1.56 5.85 3.21
N VAL A 71 2.53 6.76 3.37
CA VAL A 71 3.51 6.71 4.47
C VAL A 71 2.81 6.68 5.83
N GLN A 72 3.26 5.79 6.73
CA GLN A 72 2.70 5.61 8.09
C GLN A 72 1.22 5.22 8.12
N SER A 73 0.67 4.66 7.04
CA SER A 73 -0.71 4.19 7.03
C SER A 73 -0.86 2.82 7.70
N ASP A 74 -2.04 2.56 8.23
CA ASP A 74 -2.46 1.21 8.62
C ASP A 74 -3.29 0.64 7.47
N LEU A 75 -2.69 -0.25 6.70
CA LEU A 75 -3.28 -0.95 5.56
C LEU A 75 -3.56 -2.41 5.90
N SER A 76 -3.43 -2.81 7.17
CA SER A 76 -3.52 -4.22 7.55
C SER A 76 -4.82 -4.86 7.05
N MET A 77 -4.71 -6.10 6.57
CA MET A 77 -5.84 -6.86 5.99
C MET A 77 -6.48 -6.26 4.73
N ALA A 78 -5.93 -5.21 4.12
CA ALA A 78 -6.48 -4.62 2.91
C ALA A 78 -6.30 -5.51 1.67
N ASN A 79 -7.19 -5.34 0.70
CA ASN A 79 -7.13 -6.02 -0.59
C ASN A 79 -6.57 -5.10 -1.68
N PHE A 80 -5.36 -5.36 -2.14
CA PHE A 80 -4.66 -4.69 -3.24
C PHE A 80 -4.54 -5.58 -4.48
N GLU A 81 -5.30 -6.67 -4.59
CA GLU A 81 -5.21 -7.59 -5.73
C GLU A 81 -5.28 -6.83 -7.06
N LYS A 82 -4.29 -7.04 -7.94
CA LYS A 82 -4.19 -6.38 -9.27
C LYS A 82 -4.16 -4.85 -9.25
N SER A 83 -3.88 -4.23 -8.11
CA SER A 83 -3.72 -2.78 -8.02
C SER A 83 -2.38 -2.32 -8.63
N ASN A 84 -2.32 -1.04 -9.01
CA ASN A 84 -1.09 -0.41 -9.46
C ASN A 84 -0.55 0.49 -8.35
N LEU A 85 0.57 0.13 -7.73
CA LEU A 85 1.27 0.91 -6.71
C LEU A 85 2.62 1.45 -7.23
N ASN A 86 2.79 1.52 -8.55
CA ASN A 86 4.05 1.94 -9.18
C ASN A 86 4.53 3.27 -8.58
N SER A 87 5.78 3.30 -8.11
CA SER A 87 6.41 4.47 -7.50
C SER A 87 5.65 5.07 -6.29
N ALA A 88 4.78 4.31 -5.63
CA ALA A 88 4.11 4.76 -4.40
C ALA A 88 5.07 4.80 -3.21
N LEU A 89 4.77 5.67 -2.25
CA LEU A 89 5.50 5.81 -0.99
C LEU A 89 4.70 5.14 0.13
N VAL A 90 5.22 4.03 0.69
CA VAL A 90 4.50 3.20 1.66
C VAL A 90 5.37 2.90 2.90
N MET A 91 6.39 3.73 3.13
CA MET A 91 7.34 3.57 4.24
C MET A 91 6.64 3.61 5.59
N TYR A 92 7.14 2.84 6.56
CA TYR A 92 6.62 2.78 7.94
C TYR A 92 5.14 2.38 8.07
N SER A 93 4.58 1.72 7.05
CA SER A 93 3.17 1.33 7.05
C SER A 93 2.99 -0.12 7.50
N ASP A 94 1.81 -0.42 8.04
CA ASP A 94 1.42 -1.80 8.31
C ASP A 94 0.62 -2.34 7.12
N LEU A 95 1.19 -3.28 6.37
CA LEU A 95 0.51 -4.04 5.32
C LEU A 95 0.32 -5.50 5.74
N SER A 96 0.40 -5.84 7.03
CA SER A 96 0.30 -7.23 7.44
C SER A 96 -1.02 -7.86 7.00
N ARG A 97 -0.94 -9.13 6.57
CA ARG A 97 -2.09 -9.91 6.10
C ARG A 97 -2.82 -9.30 4.90
N CYS A 98 -2.16 -8.45 4.10
CA CYS A 98 -2.74 -7.91 2.88
C CYS A 98 -2.81 -8.96 1.77
N ASN A 99 -3.80 -8.82 0.89
CA ASN A 99 -3.76 -9.46 -0.42
C ASN A 99 -3.15 -8.48 -1.42
N LEU A 100 -1.87 -8.63 -1.77
CA LEU A 100 -1.20 -7.87 -2.81
C LEU A 100 -1.12 -8.63 -4.13
N SER A 101 -1.66 -9.85 -4.22
CA SER A 101 -1.42 -10.74 -5.36
C SER A 101 -1.66 -10.05 -6.72
N ARG A 102 -0.71 -10.25 -7.64
CA ARG A 102 -0.71 -9.65 -8.99
C ARG A 102 -0.68 -8.12 -9.03
N ALA A 103 -0.36 -7.43 -7.93
CA ALA A 103 -0.17 -5.98 -7.95
C ALA A 103 1.14 -5.60 -8.66
N ASP A 104 1.18 -4.37 -9.19
CA ASP A 104 2.40 -3.75 -9.68
C ASP A 104 3.00 -2.86 -8.58
N LEU A 105 4.11 -3.31 -7.98
CA LEU A 105 4.89 -2.62 -6.96
C LEU A 105 6.18 -2.01 -7.54
N THR A 106 6.27 -1.86 -8.86
CA THR A 106 7.49 -1.39 -9.52
C THR A 106 7.92 -0.03 -8.96
N GLY A 107 9.15 0.05 -8.42
CA GLY A 107 9.70 1.26 -7.82
C GLY A 107 9.01 1.73 -6.53
N THR A 108 8.08 0.96 -5.96
CA THR A 108 7.43 1.30 -4.69
C THR A 108 8.45 1.30 -3.55
N ASN A 109 8.34 2.28 -2.65
CA ASN A 109 9.17 2.34 -1.45
C ASN A 109 8.41 1.78 -0.23
N LEU A 110 8.79 0.57 0.18
CA LEU A 110 8.26 -0.19 1.31
C LEU A 110 9.27 -0.27 2.47
N MET A 111 10.23 0.64 2.56
CA MET A 111 11.20 0.62 3.66
C MET A 111 10.51 0.66 5.03
N TRP A 112 11.00 -0.14 5.97
CA TRP A 112 10.49 -0.21 7.35
C TRP A 112 9.01 -0.60 7.48
N SER A 113 8.39 -1.12 6.41
CA SER A 113 7.00 -1.54 6.44
C SER A 113 6.84 -2.99 6.92
N ASN A 114 5.67 -3.30 7.45
CA ASN A 114 5.31 -4.65 7.86
C ASN A 114 4.46 -5.32 6.80
N LEU A 115 4.99 -6.28 6.04
CA LEU A 115 4.24 -7.11 5.09
C LEU A 115 4.03 -8.53 5.60
N SER A 116 4.23 -8.80 6.89
CA SER A 116 4.13 -10.16 7.42
C SER A 116 2.78 -10.81 7.09
N HIS A 117 2.81 -12.09 6.73
CA HIS A 117 1.64 -12.87 6.32
C HIS A 117 0.87 -12.35 5.08
N SER A 118 1.45 -11.43 4.30
CA SER A 118 0.79 -10.92 3.10
C SER A 118 0.96 -11.86 1.92
N ASP A 119 -0.01 -11.86 1.02
CA ASP A 119 0.09 -12.57 -0.26
C ASP A 119 0.64 -11.62 -1.34
N LEU A 120 1.91 -11.79 -1.72
CA LEU A 120 2.54 -11.10 -2.84
C LEU A 120 2.64 -11.99 -4.09
N SER A 121 1.89 -13.09 -4.17
CA SER A 121 2.00 -14.02 -5.29
C SER A 121 1.78 -13.32 -6.64
N TYR A 122 2.69 -13.59 -7.58
CA TYR A 122 2.68 -13.04 -8.93
C TYR A 122 2.71 -11.51 -9.02
N CYS A 123 3.14 -10.81 -7.96
CA CYS A 123 3.40 -9.38 -8.02
C CYS A 123 4.59 -9.05 -8.91
N ILE A 124 4.56 -7.84 -9.49
CA ILE A 124 5.73 -7.24 -10.13
C ILE A 124 6.41 -6.38 -9.08
N ILE A 125 7.67 -6.68 -8.75
CA ILE A 125 8.43 -5.93 -7.73
C ILE A 125 9.74 -5.33 -8.27
N ALA A 126 9.75 -5.01 -9.57
CA ALA A 126 10.95 -4.49 -10.20
C ALA A 126 11.38 -3.17 -9.53
N LYS A 127 12.64 -3.09 -9.06
CA LYS A 127 13.18 -1.92 -8.34
C LYS A 127 12.41 -1.53 -7.07
N THR A 128 11.59 -2.41 -6.50
CA THR A 128 10.90 -2.16 -5.23
C THR A 128 11.91 -2.11 -4.09
N ILE A 129 11.74 -1.14 -3.18
CA ILE A 129 12.62 -0.97 -2.02
C ILE A 129 11.97 -1.62 -0.80
N LEU A 130 12.53 -2.75 -0.34
CA LEU A 130 12.07 -3.55 0.80
C LEU A 130 13.08 -3.52 1.97
N VAL A 131 14.00 -2.57 1.97
CA VAL A 131 15.05 -2.45 3.00
C VAL A 131 14.42 -2.32 4.39
N GLU A 132 14.90 -3.13 5.33
CA GLU A 132 14.41 -3.20 6.73
C GLU A 132 12.90 -3.53 6.85
N SER A 133 12.27 -4.06 5.80
CA SER A 133 10.86 -4.49 5.86
C SER A 133 10.72 -5.85 6.55
N ASN A 134 9.55 -6.10 7.14
CA ASN A 134 9.18 -7.41 7.67
C ASN A 134 8.37 -8.20 6.64
N LEU A 135 8.97 -9.24 6.07
CA LEU A 135 8.38 -10.14 5.06
C LEU A 135 8.14 -11.56 5.62
N SER A 136 8.21 -11.74 6.95
CA SER A 136 7.99 -13.05 7.57
C SER A 136 6.64 -13.64 7.17
N GLN A 137 6.64 -14.91 6.74
CA GLN A 137 5.46 -15.64 6.30
C GLN A 137 4.71 -15.03 5.10
N ALA A 138 5.32 -14.10 4.37
CA ALA A 138 4.73 -13.57 3.14
C ALA A 138 4.88 -14.57 1.98
N ASN A 139 3.87 -14.65 1.12
CA ASN A 139 3.88 -15.53 -0.05
C ASN A 139 4.48 -14.81 -1.26
N PHE A 140 5.57 -15.35 -1.82
CA PHE A 140 6.26 -14.82 -3.01
C PHE A 140 6.15 -15.76 -4.22
N THR A 141 5.16 -16.64 -4.25
CA THR A 141 4.97 -17.58 -5.37
C THR A 141 4.92 -16.82 -6.70
N GLY A 142 5.82 -17.16 -7.62
CA GLY A 142 5.87 -16.56 -8.95
C GLY A 142 6.40 -15.12 -9.01
N VAL A 143 7.08 -14.64 -7.95
CA VAL A 143 7.68 -13.29 -7.91
C VAL A 143 9.15 -13.36 -8.32
N ASP A 144 9.57 -12.47 -9.22
CA ASP A 144 10.99 -12.23 -9.53
C ASP A 144 11.57 -11.19 -8.55
N MET A 145 12.51 -11.62 -7.71
CA MET A 145 13.15 -10.79 -6.70
C MET A 145 14.47 -10.15 -7.17
N SER A 146 14.94 -10.45 -8.38
CA SER A 146 16.30 -10.14 -8.85
C SER A 146 16.66 -8.65 -8.86
N THR A 147 15.66 -7.76 -8.93
CA THR A 147 15.86 -6.31 -8.99
C THR A 147 15.28 -5.57 -7.77
N ALA A 148 14.79 -6.31 -6.77
CA ALA A 148 14.29 -5.73 -5.53
C ALA A 148 15.43 -5.44 -4.55
N PHE A 149 15.32 -4.36 -3.78
CA PHE A 149 16.31 -3.98 -2.77
C PHE A 149 15.89 -4.53 -1.41
N LEU A 150 16.54 -5.60 -0.95
CA LEU A 150 16.13 -6.39 0.23
C LEU A 150 17.08 -6.28 1.43
N LYS A 151 17.99 -5.29 1.43
CA LYS A 151 18.99 -5.17 2.52
C LYS A 151 18.30 -5.13 3.88
N TYR A 152 18.68 -6.03 4.78
CA TYR A 152 18.09 -6.19 6.12
C TYR A 152 16.60 -6.54 6.17
N ALA A 153 15.97 -6.91 5.04
CA ALA A 153 14.60 -7.40 5.06
C ALA A 153 14.51 -8.71 5.88
N LYS A 154 13.55 -8.77 6.79
CA LYS A 154 13.29 -9.98 7.58
C LYS A 154 12.46 -10.96 6.75
N MET A 155 13.08 -12.03 6.28
CA MET A 155 12.44 -13.10 5.50
C MET A 155 12.68 -14.47 6.13
N ASP A 156 11.77 -15.41 5.87
CA ASP A 156 11.96 -16.81 6.27
C ASP A 156 13.11 -17.44 5.46
N ASN A 157 13.80 -18.41 6.05
CA ASN A 157 15.07 -18.92 5.51
C ASN A 157 14.97 -19.47 4.08
N ASN A 158 13.80 -19.99 3.69
CA ASN A 158 13.59 -20.54 2.34
C ASN A 158 13.61 -19.47 1.24
N LEU A 159 13.33 -18.21 1.60
CA LEU A 159 13.29 -17.09 0.65
C LEU A 159 14.64 -16.36 0.55
N LYS A 160 15.51 -16.48 1.57
CA LYS A 160 16.84 -15.84 1.55
C LYS A 160 17.72 -16.33 0.41
N ASN A 161 17.55 -17.58 -0.03
CA ASN A 161 18.32 -18.18 -1.12
C ASN A 161 17.87 -17.71 -2.51
N MET A 162 16.73 -17.02 -2.63
CA MET A 162 16.21 -16.47 -3.89
C MET A 162 16.60 -15.00 -4.11
N ALA A 163 17.23 -14.37 -3.12
CA ALA A 163 17.56 -12.94 -3.09
C ALA A 163 19.08 -12.66 -3.22
N VAL A 164 19.88 -13.68 -3.55
CA VAL A 164 21.34 -13.61 -3.75
C VAL A 164 21.68 -13.79 -5.22
#